data_AF-A0A7L4PLM1-F1
#
_entry.id   AF-A0A7L4PLM1-F1
#
_cell.length_a   1.000
_cell.length_b   1.000
_cell.length_c   1.000
_cell.angle_alpha   90.00
_cell.angle_beta   90.00
_cell.angle_gamma   90.00
#
_symmetry.space_group_name_H-M   'P 1'
#
loop_
_entity.id
_entity.type
_entity.pdbx_description
1 polymer ?
#
loop_
_entity_poly.entity_id
_entity_poly.type
_entity_poly.pdbx_seq_one_letter_code
_entity_poly.pdbx_strand_id
1 'polypeptide(L)'
;MKGGKILVKGSAGNYAGSGYRGEKCGMRGGEILVEGSAGAFLGEHLCGGSIRIGGDAGDFPGAMNQGGEIFIGGSAHLPGAEMTKGRIVVEGQARVLPSYQLQENVEMEGKSYQKLTGDLVENGKGELYIAL
;
A
#
# COMPACT_ATOMS: atom_id res chain seq x y z
N MET A 1 3.92 -13.23 -5.90
CA MET A 1 5.40 -13.29 -5.85
C MET A 1 5.87 -13.91 -4.53
N LYS A 2 6.91 -14.75 -4.54
CA LYS A 2 7.49 -15.36 -3.31
C LYS A 2 8.89 -14.85 -2.97
N GLY A 3 9.59 -14.25 -3.93
CA GLY A 3 10.96 -13.76 -3.83
C GLY A 3 11.43 -13.21 -5.18
N GLY A 4 12.64 -12.63 -5.20
CA GLY A 4 13.23 -12.00 -6.39
C GLY A 4 12.90 -10.52 -6.53
N LYS A 5 13.18 -9.95 -7.71
CA LYS A 5 12.94 -8.54 -8.04
C LYS A 5 12.28 -8.41 -9.41
N ILE A 6 11.26 -7.57 -9.51
CA ILE A 6 10.63 -7.17 -10.76
C ILE A 6 10.82 -5.67 -10.91
N LEU A 7 11.28 -5.24 -12.08
CA LEU A 7 11.38 -3.83 -12.46
C LEU A 7 10.48 -3.57 -13.66
N VAL A 8 9.57 -2.61 -13.52
CA VAL A 8 8.69 -2.12 -14.57
C VAL A 8 9.08 -0.68 -14.89
N LYS A 9 9.61 -0.46 -16.11
CA LYS A 9 10.05 0.87 -16.59
C LYS A 9 8.89 1.82 -16.92
N GLY A 10 7.69 1.29 -17.11
CA GLY A 10 6.48 2.07 -17.37
C GLY A 10 5.52 2.05 -16.19
N SER A 11 4.23 2.09 -16.51
CA SER A 11 3.15 1.92 -15.53
C SER A 11 2.70 0.46 -15.48
N ALA A 12 2.12 0.05 -14.35
CA ALA A 12 1.47 -1.24 -14.16
C ALA A 12 -0.06 -1.10 -14.22
N GLY A 13 -0.74 -2.16 -14.63
CA GLY A 13 -2.20 -2.23 -14.61
C GLY A 13 -2.77 -2.45 -13.21
N ASN A 14 -4.06 -2.79 -13.17
CA ASN A 14 -4.74 -3.20 -11.93
C ASN A 14 -4.10 -4.47 -11.34
N TYR A 15 -4.25 -4.66 -10.03
CA TYR A 15 -3.85 -5.87 -9.32
C TYR A 15 -2.34 -6.19 -9.39
N ALA A 16 -1.49 -5.19 -9.62
CA ALA A 16 -0.05 -5.41 -9.62
C ALA A 16 0.39 -5.90 -8.22
N GLY A 17 1.01 -7.08 -8.16
CA GLY A 17 1.43 -7.70 -6.89
C GLY A 17 0.31 -8.28 -6.03
N SER A 18 -0.90 -8.53 -6.57
CA SER A 18 -2.04 -9.06 -5.81
C SER A 18 -2.00 -10.58 -5.57
N GLY A 19 -3.04 -11.08 -4.88
CA GLY A 19 -3.39 -12.50 -4.84
C GLY A 19 -4.23 -12.98 -6.03
N TYR A 20 -4.40 -14.29 -6.14
CA TYR A 20 -5.37 -14.88 -7.06
C TYR A 20 -6.79 -14.82 -6.47
N ARG A 21 -7.81 -14.92 -7.33
CA ARG A 21 -9.22 -14.90 -6.89
C ARG A 21 -9.50 -16.02 -5.89
N GLY A 22 -10.03 -15.63 -4.72
CA GLY A 22 -10.33 -16.54 -3.61
C GLY A 22 -9.15 -16.82 -2.68
N GLU A 23 -7.94 -16.35 -3.00
CA GLU A 23 -6.82 -16.43 -2.08
C GLU A 23 -6.84 -15.27 -1.08
N LYS A 24 -6.63 -15.58 0.19
CA LYS A 24 -6.47 -14.57 1.24
C LYS A 24 -5.04 -14.05 1.37
N CYS A 25 -4.12 -14.61 0.60
CA CYS A 25 -2.69 -14.37 0.75
C CYS A 25 -1.97 -14.48 -0.59
N GLY A 26 -1.74 -13.33 -1.22
CA GLY A 26 -1.14 -13.19 -2.54
C GLY A 26 0.38 -13.19 -2.51
N MET A 27 0.98 -12.02 -2.80
CA MET A 27 2.42 -11.82 -2.70
C MET A 27 2.90 -12.00 -1.26
N ARG A 28 3.95 -12.83 -1.08
CA ARG A 28 4.51 -13.24 0.23
C ARG A 28 5.96 -12.81 0.43
N GLY A 29 6.61 -12.30 -0.61
CA GLY A 29 8.02 -11.91 -0.61
C GLY A 29 8.48 -11.43 -1.97
N GLY A 30 9.68 -10.85 -2.01
CA GLY A 30 10.24 -10.19 -3.18
C GLY A 30 9.96 -8.69 -3.24
N GLU A 31 10.48 -8.04 -4.28
CA GLU A 31 10.37 -6.60 -4.51
C GLU A 31 9.78 -6.33 -5.91
N ILE A 32 8.75 -5.49 -5.99
CA ILE A 32 8.24 -4.95 -7.25
C ILE A 32 8.52 -3.45 -7.27
N LEU A 33 9.26 -2.98 -8.27
CA LEU A 33 9.52 -1.56 -8.51
C LEU A 33 8.87 -1.14 -9.84
N VAL A 34 7.98 -0.16 -9.79
CA VAL A 34 7.32 0.44 -10.95
C VAL A 34 7.74 1.91 -11.03
N GLU A 35 8.36 2.32 -12.14
CA GLU A 35 8.82 3.70 -12.30
C GLU A 35 7.64 4.67 -12.55
N GLY A 36 6.55 4.18 -13.17
CA GLY A 36 5.32 4.94 -13.38
C GLY A 36 4.25 4.70 -12.31
N SER A 37 2.98 4.82 -12.73
CA SER A 37 1.79 4.64 -11.90
C SER A 37 1.34 3.17 -11.86
N ALA A 38 0.41 2.83 -10.96
CA ALA A 38 -0.28 1.55 -10.94
C ALA A 38 -1.81 1.73 -10.89
N GLY A 39 -2.53 0.76 -11.44
CA GLY A 39 -3.99 0.76 -11.43
C GLY A 39 -4.60 0.46 -10.05
N ALA A 40 -5.88 0.14 -10.04
CA ALA A 40 -6.62 -0.21 -8.82
C ALA A 40 -6.11 -1.53 -8.21
N PHE A 41 -6.32 -1.69 -6.89
CA PHE A 41 -5.99 -2.89 -6.13
C PHE A 41 -4.50 -3.29 -6.19
N LEU A 42 -3.60 -2.30 -6.29
CA LEU A 42 -2.16 -2.50 -6.14
C LEU A 42 -1.87 -3.24 -4.83
N GLY A 43 -1.22 -4.40 -4.88
CA GLY A 43 -0.87 -5.16 -3.68
C GLY A 43 -2.07 -5.68 -2.88
N GLU A 44 -3.20 -5.97 -3.52
CA GLU A 44 -4.33 -6.60 -2.85
C GLU A 44 -3.96 -7.97 -2.26
N HIS A 45 -4.39 -8.27 -1.02
CA HIS A 45 -4.04 -9.47 -0.26
C HIS A 45 -2.52 -9.68 -0.05
N LEU A 46 -1.74 -8.58 0.05
CA LEU A 46 -0.31 -8.66 0.32
C LEU A 46 -0.03 -9.28 1.68
N CYS A 47 0.75 -10.36 1.73
CA CYS A 47 1.16 -11.04 2.97
C CYS A 47 2.62 -10.77 3.35
N GLY A 48 3.41 -10.21 2.45
CA GLY A 48 4.82 -9.94 2.65
C GLY A 48 5.50 -9.50 1.36
N GLY A 49 6.74 -9.02 1.48
CA GLY A 49 7.46 -8.37 0.39
C GLY A 49 7.11 -6.89 0.28
N SER A 50 7.68 -6.24 -0.75
CA SER A 50 7.54 -4.80 -0.96
C SER A 50 7.14 -4.44 -2.38
N ILE A 51 6.31 -3.40 -2.50
CA ILE A 51 5.93 -2.81 -3.77
C ILE A 51 6.22 -1.30 -3.69
N ARG A 52 6.94 -0.77 -4.67
CA ARG A 52 7.25 0.66 -4.78
C ARG A 52 6.83 1.16 -6.14
N ILE A 53 6.03 2.21 -6.17
CA ILE A 53 5.63 2.90 -7.40
C ILE A 53 6.09 4.36 -7.38
N GLY A 54 6.52 4.89 -8.52
CA GLY A 54 6.95 6.29 -8.65
C GLY A 54 5.79 7.27 -8.83
N GLY A 55 4.70 6.83 -9.47
CA GLY A 55 3.51 7.64 -9.74
C GLY A 55 2.34 7.38 -8.79
N ASP A 56 1.14 7.62 -9.30
CA ASP A 56 -0.12 7.46 -8.57
C ASP A 56 -0.56 5.99 -8.49
N ALA A 57 -1.30 5.68 -7.44
CA ALA A 57 -2.06 4.44 -7.33
C ALA A 57 -3.54 4.70 -7.61
N GLY A 58 -4.20 3.78 -8.31
CA GLY A 58 -5.65 3.76 -8.46
C GLY A 58 -6.39 3.47 -7.15
N ASP A 59 -7.65 3.07 -7.24
CA ASP A 59 -8.47 2.80 -6.05
C ASP A 59 -7.95 1.61 -5.22
N PHE A 60 -8.05 1.73 -3.90
CA PHE A 60 -7.83 0.66 -2.93
C PHE A 60 -6.42 0.00 -2.98
N PRO A 61 -5.32 0.77 -3.04
CA PRO A 61 -3.99 0.17 -2.93
C PRO A 61 -3.80 -0.43 -1.53
N GLY A 62 -3.25 -1.63 -1.47
CA GLY A 62 -3.05 -2.39 -0.25
C GLY A 62 -4.33 -2.92 0.39
N ALA A 63 -5.42 -3.05 -0.38
CA ALA A 63 -6.64 -3.67 0.10
C ALA A 63 -6.35 -5.06 0.70
N MET A 64 -6.87 -5.32 1.90
CA MET A 64 -6.68 -6.57 2.63
C MET A 64 -5.19 -6.94 2.82
N ASN A 65 -4.30 -5.96 2.96
CA ASN A 65 -2.90 -6.20 3.30
C ASN A 65 -2.78 -6.81 4.72
N GLN A 66 -2.01 -7.88 4.82
CA GLN A 66 -1.82 -8.71 6.02
C GLN A 66 -0.35 -8.81 6.44
N GLY A 67 0.58 -8.08 5.80
CA GLY A 67 1.98 -8.12 6.23
C GLY A 67 3.05 -7.65 5.26
N GLY A 68 2.71 -6.93 4.19
CA GLY A 68 3.73 -6.34 3.30
C GLY A 68 3.77 -4.82 3.30
N GLU A 69 4.69 -4.29 2.51
CA GLU A 69 4.98 -2.86 2.44
C GLU A 69 4.68 -2.28 1.06
N ILE A 70 3.99 -1.14 1.02
CA ILE A 70 3.69 -0.41 -0.21
C ILE A 70 4.18 1.03 -0.07
N PHE A 71 4.96 1.51 -1.03
CA PHE A 71 5.34 2.91 -1.17
C PHE A 71 4.76 3.47 -2.46
N ILE A 72 4.08 4.61 -2.36
CA ILE A 72 3.44 5.33 -3.47
C ILE A 72 4.06 6.73 -3.54
N GLY A 73 4.81 7.00 -4.61
CA GLY A 73 5.44 8.30 -4.83
C GLY A 73 4.46 9.41 -5.23
N GLY A 74 3.28 9.06 -5.73
CA GLY A 74 2.20 9.98 -6.07
C GLY A 74 1.03 9.94 -5.08
N SER A 75 -0.17 10.17 -5.60
CA SER A 75 -1.42 10.19 -4.83
C SER A 75 -2.11 8.81 -4.80
N ALA A 76 -3.02 8.63 -3.84
CA ALA A 76 -3.76 7.39 -3.66
C ALA A 76 -5.24 7.64 -3.29
N HIS A 77 -6.14 6.76 -3.74
CA HIS A 77 -7.55 6.80 -3.37
C HIS A 77 -7.94 5.62 -2.48
N LEU A 78 -8.37 5.90 -1.25
CA LEU A 78 -8.83 4.92 -0.26
C LEU A 78 -7.79 3.79 0.01
N PRO A 79 -6.52 4.13 0.31
CA PRO A 79 -5.51 3.12 0.62
C PRO A 79 -5.86 2.30 1.87
N GLY A 80 -5.48 1.03 1.86
CA GLY A 80 -5.55 0.16 3.03
C GLY A 80 -6.96 -0.30 3.44
N ALA A 81 -7.93 -0.33 2.53
CA ALA A 81 -9.24 -0.91 2.81
C ALA A 81 -9.10 -2.34 3.38
N GLU A 82 -9.74 -2.63 4.51
CA GLU A 82 -9.71 -3.95 5.17
C GLU A 82 -8.28 -4.43 5.54
N MET A 83 -7.32 -3.50 5.65
CA MET A 83 -5.95 -3.81 6.02
C MET A 83 -5.87 -4.24 7.48
N THR A 84 -5.24 -5.39 7.75
CA THR A 84 -5.08 -5.90 9.13
C THR A 84 -3.67 -5.70 9.68
N LYS A 85 -2.65 -5.70 8.81
CA LYS A 85 -1.23 -5.50 9.14
C LYS A 85 -0.47 -4.96 7.92
N GLY A 86 0.80 -4.60 8.14
CA GLY A 86 1.70 -4.10 7.10
C GLY A 86 1.79 -2.57 7.14
N ARG A 87 2.37 -2.01 6.09
CA ARG A 87 2.62 -0.56 5.99
C ARG A 87 2.35 -0.03 4.60
N ILE A 88 1.67 1.12 4.50
CA ILE A 88 1.48 1.87 3.26
C ILE A 88 1.99 3.29 3.47
N VAL A 89 2.84 3.78 2.58
CA VAL A 89 3.35 5.16 2.57
C VAL A 89 2.89 5.84 1.29
N VAL A 90 2.32 7.03 1.41
CA VAL A 90 1.86 7.87 0.29
C VAL A 90 2.54 9.23 0.39
N GLU A 91 3.32 9.59 -0.63
CA GLU A 91 4.03 10.87 -0.72
C GLU A 91 3.17 12.02 -1.26
N GLY A 92 2.13 11.70 -2.03
CA GLY A 92 1.16 12.66 -2.54
C GLY A 92 -0.08 12.77 -1.65
N GLN A 93 -1.19 13.18 -2.26
CA GLN A 93 -2.46 13.30 -1.55
C GLN A 93 -3.13 11.94 -1.39
N ALA A 94 -3.79 11.72 -0.25
CA ALA A 94 -4.60 10.54 -0.03
C ALA A 94 -6.00 10.90 0.47
N ARG A 95 -7.02 10.36 -0.20
CA ARG A 95 -8.34 10.26 0.42
C ARG A 95 -8.35 9.02 1.30
N VAL A 96 -8.37 9.22 2.62
CA VAL A 96 -8.32 8.12 3.59
C VAL A 96 -9.73 7.66 3.96
N LEU A 97 -9.87 6.36 4.26
CA LEU A 97 -11.12 5.78 4.76
C LEU A 97 -11.47 6.34 6.15
N PRO A 98 -12.76 6.58 6.45
CA PRO A 98 -13.20 7.07 7.77
C PRO A 98 -12.88 6.14 8.94
N SER A 99 -12.58 4.87 8.67
CA SER A 99 -12.23 3.85 9.66
C SER A 99 -10.76 3.87 10.07
N TYR A 100 -9.95 4.79 9.54
CA TYR A 100 -8.59 5.04 10.01
C TYR A 100 -8.58 6.14 11.08
N GLN A 101 -7.75 5.92 12.10
CA GLN A 101 -7.55 6.89 13.17
C GLN A 101 -6.14 7.46 13.12
N LEU A 102 -6.03 8.78 13.04
CA LEU A 102 -4.77 9.49 13.23
C LEU A 102 -4.21 9.16 14.62
N GLN A 103 -2.96 8.70 14.66
CA GLN A 103 -2.24 8.44 15.91
C GLN A 103 -1.39 9.66 16.27
N GLU A 104 -0.47 10.01 15.38
CA GLU A 104 0.53 11.04 15.62
C GLU A 104 1.09 11.55 14.28
N ASN A 105 1.76 12.70 14.33
CA ASN A 105 2.61 13.13 13.23
C ASN A 105 4.03 12.64 13.52
N VAL A 106 4.68 12.03 12.53
CA VAL A 106 6.03 11.51 12.65
C VAL A 106 6.96 12.16 11.63
N GLU A 107 8.26 12.16 11.91
CA GLU A 107 9.29 12.47 10.93
C GLU A 107 9.99 11.19 10.47
N MET A 108 10.08 10.99 9.16
CA MET A 108 10.78 9.88 8.53
C MET A 108 11.61 10.42 7.37
N GLU A 109 12.91 10.11 7.34
CA GLU A 109 13.83 10.51 6.26
C GLU A 109 13.81 12.03 5.95
N GLY A 110 13.61 12.86 6.98
CA GLY A 110 13.55 14.33 6.85
C GLY A 110 12.24 14.89 6.30
N LYS A 111 11.20 14.05 6.18
CA LYS A 111 9.84 14.43 5.80
C LYS A 111 8.86 14.17 6.94
N SER A 112 7.80 14.96 7.03
CA SER A 112 6.76 14.80 8.03
C SER A 112 5.56 14.04 7.46
N TYR A 113 4.99 13.13 8.25
CA TYR A 113 3.84 12.30 7.86
C TYR A 113 2.79 12.27 8.96
N GLN A 114 1.53 12.20 8.56
CA GLN A 114 0.46 11.72 9.42
C GLN A 114 0.54 10.20 9.49
N LYS A 115 0.74 9.65 10.69
CA LYS A 115 0.65 8.20 10.94
C LYS A 115 -0.77 7.87 11.37
N LEU A 116 -1.47 7.07 10.57
CA LEU A 116 -2.80 6.55 10.87
C LEU A 116 -2.75 5.04 11.09
N THR A 117 -3.62 4.56 11.99
CA THR A 117 -3.82 3.14 12.25
C THR A 117 -5.22 2.72 11.85
N GLY A 118 -5.31 1.57 11.18
CA GLY A 118 -6.54 0.97 10.69
C GLY A 118 -6.25 -0.31 9.91
N ASP A 119 -7.21 -0.90 9.21
CA ASP A 119 -8.63 -0.51 9.15
C ASP A 119 -9.36 -0.95 10.43
N LEU A 120 -9.95 -0.01 11.18
CA LEU A 120 -10.56 -0.34 12.48
C LEU A 120 -11.78 -1.25 12.37
N VAL A 121 -12.46 -1.30 11.21
CA VAL A 121 -13.58 -2.24 10.98
C VAL A 121 -13.11 -3.69 11.07
N GLU A 122 -11.87 -3.97 10.66
CA GLU A 122 -11.25 -5.29 10.70
C GLU A 122 -10.45 -5.55 11.99
N ASN A 123 -10.53 -4.65 12.99
CA ASN A 123 -9.59 -4.59 14.12
C ASN A 123 -8.13 -4.53 13.64
N GLY A 124 -7.91 -3.89 12.49
CA GLY A 124 -6.63 -3.79 11.83
C GLY A 124 -5.62 -2.95 12.61
N LYS A 125 -4.36 -3.37 12.53
CA LYS A 125 -3.19 -2.67 13.09
C LYS A 125 -2.22 -2.28 11.97
N GLY A 126 -2.74 -2.12 10.76
CA GLY A 126 -1.96 -1.63 9.63
C GLY A 126 -1.61 -0.17 9.82
N GLU A 127 -0.44 0.21 9.33
CA GLU A 127 0.06 1.58 9.43
C GLU A 127 -0.02 2.26 8.06
N LEU A 128 -0.69 3.40 8.02
CA LEU A 128 -0.79 4.27 6.85
C LEU A 128 -0.07 5.59 7.15
N TYR A 129 0.87 5.95 6.29
CA TYR A 129 1.65 7.19 6.39
C TYR A 129 1.32 8.09 5.20
N ILE A 130 0.81 9.29 5.48
CA ILE A 130 0.49 10.29 4.45
C ILE A 130 1.38 11.51 4.65
N ALA A 131 2.10 11.93 3.62
CA ALA A 131 2.96 13.10 3.69
C ALA A 131 2.16 14.38 4.02
N LEU A 132 2.76 15.26 4.84
CA LEU A 132 2.22 16.57 5.22
C LEU A 132 2.61 17.68 4.23
#